data_AF-A0A9E0YBG9-F1
#
_entry.id   AF-A0A9E0YBG9-F1
#
_cell.length_a   1.000
_cell.length_b   1.000
_cell.length_c   1.000
_cell.angle_alpha   90.00
_cell.angle_beta   90.00
_cell.angle_gamma   90.00
#
_symmetry.space_group_name_H-M   'P 1'
#
loop_
_entity.id
_entity.type
_entity.pdbx_description
1 polymer ?
#
loop_
_entity_poly.entity_id
_entity_poly.type
_entity_poly.pdbx_seq_one_letter_code
_entity_poly.pdbx_strand_id
1 'polypeptide(L)'
;MNRLASSLSLVALTSLTLSSATAFACTLDGKEGFLPRNNLRIPVRREIFDSHGNLQGGGISEKEFDGVIAAVEKIYAPVVRAKGGNLVTHPNWQDASVDAHADRNDGNWNLTFTGGLARHKDMTIDGFLLVVCHELGHQIGGAPRFPGDPMATEGQADYWAALKCARRVLERQPNLRELRALDAPDSVLKNCRASFQSSNEAAICVRTSMAGLALGAFLADAGGDPRVPSFNTPDRSVVRRTVTTDAGNGDPHPRPQCRLDTYANASVCPVPFSQDTSPQDPTIGTCSQEKNDPIGFRPRCWYAPGDPANSQRTLMGARGPVRSRVVAH
;
A
#
# COMPACT_ATOMS: atom_id res chain seq x y z
N MET A 1 -52.37 62.04 1.78
CA MET A 1 -51.07 62.36 2.41
C MET A 1 -50.81 61.35 3.53
N ASN A 2 -50.05 60.29 3.26
CA ASN A 2 -49.07 59.71 4.18
C ASN A 2 -48.33 58.56 3.50
N ARG A 3 -47.02 58.59 3.67
CA ARG A 3 -45.98 57.80 3.01
C ARG A 3 -45.98 56.37 3.55
N LEU A 4 -45.52 55.42 2.73
CA LEU A 4 -44.62 54.32 3.09
C LEU A 4 -44.21 53.61 1.77
N ALA A 5 -43.05 53.98 1.24
CA ALA A 5 -42.42 53.31 0.11
C ALA A 5 -41.29 52.44 0.63
N SER A 6 -41.37 51.14 0.32
CA SER A 6 -40.53 50.06 0.82
C SER A 6 -39.09 50.16 0.32
N SER A 7 -38.17 49.83 1.22
CA SER A 7 -36.73 49.72 1.03
C SER A 7 -36.38 48.59 0.05
N LEU A 8 -35.74 48.91 -1.09
CA LEU A 8 -35.02 47.91 -1.89
C LEU A 8 -33.62 47.71 -1.28
N SER A 9 -33.38 46.56 -0.66
CA SER A 9 -32.02 46.10 -0.37
C SER A 9 -31.55 45.18 -1.50
N LEU A 10 -30.52 45.62 -2.21
CA LEU A 10 -29.83 44.89 -3.27
C LEU A 10 -28.98 43.78 -2.62
N VAL A 11 -29.42 42.52 -2.69
CA VAL A 11 -28.61 41.38 -2.24
C VAL A 11 -27.79 40.89 -3.43
N ALA A 12 -26.51 41.21 -3.44
CA ALA A 12 -25.54 40.62 -4.36
C ALA A 12 -25.22 39.19 -3.88
N LEU A 13 -25.73 38.18 -4.58
CA LEU A 13 -25.30 36.79 -4.39
C LEU A 13 -23.95 36.58 -5.07
N THR A 14 -22.86 36.62 -4.29
CA THR A 14 -21.57 36.05 -4.69
C THR A 14 -21.62 34.54 -4.46
N SER A 15 -21.84 33.81 -5.54
CA SER A 15 -21.75 32.34 -5.56
C SER A 15 -20.29 31.92 -5.40
N LEU A 16 -19.83 31.73 -4.16
CA LEU A 16 -18.54 31.12 -3.86
C LEU A 16 -18.64 29.61 -4.14
N THR A 17 -18.25 29.18 -5.33
CA THR A 17 -18.09 27.76 -5.64
C THR A 17 -16.82 27.26 -4.96
N LEU A 18 -16.94 26.77 -3.73
CA LEU A 18 -15.91 25.94 -3.09
C LEU A 18 -15.74 24.68 -3.95
N SER A 19 -14.72 24.66 -4.79
CA SER A 19 -14.21 23.42 -5.37
C SER A 19 -13.45 22.70 -4.27
N SER A 20 -14.13 21.86 -3.51
CA SER A 20 -13.48 20.97 -2.55
C SER A 20 -12.59 20.00 -3.32
N ALA A 21 -11.28 20.21 -3.27
CA ALA A 21 -10.31 19.20 -3.67
C ALA A 21 -10.48 18.01 -2.71
N THR A 22 -11.09 16.93 -3.18
CA THR A 22 -11.21 15.69 -2.40
C THR A 22 -9.83 15.03 -2.37
N ALA A 23 -9.14 15.13 -1.24
CA ALA A 23 -7.96 14.32 -0.98
C ALA A 23 -8.40 12.87 -0.73
N PHE A 24 -7.85 11.93 -1.49
CA PHE A 24 -7.99 10.49 -1.25
C PHE A 24 -6.75 10.05 -0.47
N ALA A 25 -6.91 9.33 0.64
CA ALA A 25 -5.82 8.90 1.53
C ALA A 25 -5.90 7.37 1.77
N CYS A 26 -4.92 6.78 2.47
CA CYS A 26 -4.81 5.31 2.64
C CYS A 26 -6.07 4.65 3.19
N THR A 27 -6.82 5.35 4.04
CA THR A 27 -8.16 4.94 4.48
C THR A 27 -9.24 5.86 3.94
N LEU A 28 -10.46 5.34 3.83
CA LEU A 28 -11.64 6.11 3.39
C LEU A 28 -11.92 7.35 4.26
N ASP A 29 -11.50 7.34 5.53
CA ASP A 29 -11.61 8.49 6.43
C ASP A 29 -10.38 9.43 6.37
N GLY A 30 -9.31 9.00 5.69
CA GLY A 30 -8.05 9.69 5.51
C GLY A 30 -7.27 9.95 6.79
N LYS A 31 -7.52 9.16 7.84
CA LYS A 31 -6.93 9.36 9.17
C LYS A 31 -5.89 8.32 9.55
N GLU A 32 -5.69 7.29 8.72
CA GLU A 32 -4.72 6.24 8.98
C GLU A 32 -3.83 6.04 7.76
N GLY A 33 -2.59 5.64 8.01
CA GLY A 33 -1.56 5.38 7.01
C GLY A 33 -1.28 3.88 6.88
N PHE A 34 -0.01 3.52 6.67
CA PHE A 34 0.49 2.15 6.59
C PHE A 34 0.15 1.29 7.82
N LEU A 35 0.09 1.96 8.98
CA LEU A 35 -0.27 1.36 10.25
C LEU A 35 -1.67 1.82 10.68
N PRO A 36 -2.39 0.96 11.43
CA PRO A 36 -3.45 1.43 12.31
C PRO A 36 -2.93 2.54 13.25
N ARG A 37 -3.83 3.39 13.73
CA ARG A 37 -3.46 4.46 14.66
C ARG A 37 -2.65 3.94 15.84
N ASN A 38 -1.47 4.54 16.03
CA ASN A 38 -0.56 4.22 17.11
C ASN A 38 0.01 5.51 17.72
N ASN A 39 0.58 5.41 18.92
CA ASN A 39 1.21 6.51 19.62
C ASN A 39 2.74 6.36 19.73
N LEU A 40 3.34 5.47 18.93
CA LEU A 40 4.77 5.23 18.97
C LEU A 40 5.54 6.44 18.42
N ARG A 41 6.63 6.77 19.12
CA ARG A 41 7.50 7.90 18.78
C ARG A 41 8.96 7.48 18.91
N ILE A 42 9.68 7.43 17.80
CA ILE A 42 11.09 7.04 17.73
C ILE A 42 11.91 8.23 17.21
N PRO A 43 12.38 9.14 18.09
CA PRO A 43 13.17 10.31 17.69
C PRO A 43 14.53 9.94 17.09
N VAL A 44 15.24 10.95 16.57
CA VAL A 44 16.60 10.80 16.03
C VAL A 44 17.59 10.55 17.17
N ARG A 45 17.72 9.29 17.59
CA ARG A 45 18.70 8.79 18.57
C ARG A 45 19.14 7.38 18.16
N ARG A 46 20.39 7.04 18.49
CA ARG A 46 21.00 5.77 18.06
C ARG A 46 20.34 4.54 18.69
N GLU A 47 19.99 4.64 19.96
CA GLU A 47 19.26 3.61 20.70
C GLU A 47 18.15 4.30 21.48
N ILE A 48 16.97 3.70 21.43
CA ILE A 48 15.79 4.12 22.19
C ILE A 48 15.30 2.87 22.88
N PHE A 49 15.01 2.95 24.17
CA PHE A 49 14.52 1.81 24.95
C PHE A 49 13.11 2.11 25.45
N ASP A 50 12.26 1.08 25.49
CA ASP A 50 10.95 1.17 26.12
C ASP A 50 11.04 1.26 27.65
N SER A 51 9.90 1.36 28.33
CA SER A 51 9.83 1.38 29.80
C SER A 51 10.32 0.10 30.47
N HIS A 52 10.52 -0.98 29.70
CA HIS A 52 10.98 -2.28 30.15
C HIS A 52 12.46 -2.54 29.81
N GLY A 53 13.14 -1.57 29.18
CA GLY A 53 14.55 -1.68 28.79
C GLY A 53 14.77 -2.45 27.49
N ASN A 54 13.73 -2.73 26.71
CA ASN A 54 13.87 -3.33 25.39
C ASN A 54 14.22 -2.24 24.36
N LEU A 55 15.17 -2.53 23.46
CA LEU A 55 15.48 -1.63 22.36
C LEU A 55 14.22 -1.45 21.49
N GLN A 56 13.84 -0.21 21.18
CA GLN A 56 12.79 0.23 20.26
C GLN A 56 13.37 0.85 18.98
N GLY A 57 14.55 1.48 19.08
CA GLY A 57 15.25 2.12 17.95
C GLY A 57 16.26 1.19 17.28
N GLY A 58 17.06 1.74 16.36
CA GLY A 58 18.20 1.02 15.76
C GLY A 58 17.93 0.37 14.41
N GLY A 59 16.80 0.69 13.76
CA GLY A 59 16.49 0.32 12.37
C GLY A 59 17.45 0.93 11.34
N ILE A 60 16.93 1.43 10.23
CA ILE A 60 17.78 1.95 9.13
C ILE A 60 18.28 3.37 9.39
N SER A 61 19.41 3.72 8.78
CA SER A 61 19.99 5.07 8.78
C SER A 61 19.25 6.03 7.84
N GLU A 62 19.43 7.34 8.04
CA GLU A 62 18.88 8.39 7.16
C GLU A 62 19.30 8.18 5.69
N LYS A 63 20.56 7.82 5.48
CA LYS A 63 21.09 7.54 4.14
C LYS A 63 20.39 6.36 3.47
N GLU A 64 20.06 5.32 4.22
CA GLU A 64 19.33 4.15 3.71
C GLU A 64 17.87 4.50 3.45
N PHE A 65 17.24 5.26 4.36
CA PHE A 65 15.88 5.78 4.22
C PHE A 65 15.72 6.61 2.93
N ASP A 66 16.54 7.65 2.77
CA ASP A 66 16.54 8.50 1.57
C ASP A 66 16.90 7.71 0.31
N GLY A 67 17.87 6.79 0.44
CA GLY A 67 18.34 5.96 -0.66
C GLY A 67 17.25 5.05 -1.22
N VAL A 68 16.43 4.44 -0.36
CA VAL A 68 15.31 3.58 -0.78
C VAL A 68 14.22 4.41 -1.47
N ILE A 69 13.83 5.55 -0.90
CA ILE A 69 12.81 6.44 -1.48
C ILE A 69 13.26 6.91 -2.87
N ALA A 70 14.49 7.41 -2.98
CA ALA A 70 15.07 7.86 -4.24
C ALA A 70 15.15 6.74 -5.29
N ALA A 71 15.46 5.51 -4.88
CA ALA A 71 15.50 4.36 -5.79
C ALA A 71 14.12 4.03 -6.37
N VAL A 72 13.07 4.05 -5.54
CA VAL A 72 11.68 3.84 -5.99
C VAL A 72 11.24 4.99 -6.89
N GLU A 73 11.43 6.23 -6.46
CA GLU A 73 11.03 7.42 -7.21
C GLU A 73 11.67 7.45 -8.59
N LYS A 74 12.98 7.19 -8.68
CA LYS A 74 13.72 7.13 -9.95
C LYS A 74 13.10 6.15 -10.95
N ILE A 75 12.58 5.02 -10.47
CA ILE A 75 11.99 3.98 -11.31
C ILE A 75 10.53 4.31 -11.66
N TYR A 76 9.77 4.82 -10.69
CA TYR A 76 8.32 4.88 -10.77
C TYR A 76 7.74 6.25 -11.09
N ALA A 77 8.47 7.35 -10.91
CA ALA A 77 8.05 8.68 -11.38
C ALA A 77 7.63 8.68 -12.86
N PRO A 78 8.41 8.12 -13.82
CA PRO A 78 7.95 8.06 -15.22
C PRO A 78 6.73 7.15 -15.43
N VAL A 79 6.56 6.10 -14.62
CA VAL A 79 5.41 5.19 -14.68
C VAL A 79 4.14 5.88 -14.21
N VAL A 80 4.22 6.61 -13.09
CA VAL A 80 3.14 7.42 -12.53
C VAL A 80 2.74 8.53 -13.52
N ARG A 81 3.73 9.21 -14.11
CA ARG A 81 3.49 10.22 -15.15
C ARG A 81 2.76 9.67 -16.37
N ALA A 82 3.13 8.47 -16.83
CA ALA A 82 2.43 7.80 -17.93
C ALA A 82 0.98 7.44 -17.58
N LYS A 83 0.64 7.32 -16.30
CA LYS A 83 -0.72 7.10 -15.78
C LYS A 83 -1.45 8.40 -15.42
N GLY A 84 -0.86 9.56 -15.72
CA GLY A 84 -1.46 10.89 -15.54
C GLY A 84 -1.27 11.52 -14.16
N GLY A 85 -0.43 10.93 -13.29
CA GLY A 85 -0.09 11.50 -11.98
C GLY A 85 1.27 12.19 -11.95
N ASN A 86 1.51 13.02 -10.95
CA ASN A 86 2.83 13.53 -10.60
C ASN A 86 3.28 12.87 -9.28
N LEU A 87 4.29 11.99 -9.31
CA LEU A 87 4.78 11.34 -8.10
C LEU A 87 5.56 12.36 -7.26
N VAL A 88 5.15 12.55 -6.01
CA VAL A 88 5.84 13.43 -5.06
C VAL A 88 6.14 12.65 -3.79
N THR A 89 7.39 12.65 -3.35
CA THR A 89 7.84 11.96 -2.13
C THR A 89 8.13 12.98 -1.03
N HIS A 90 7.72 12.67 0.20
CA HIS A 90 7.93 13.50 1.40
C HIS A 90 8.75 12.71 2.44
N PRO A 91 10.08 12.65 2.30
CA PRO A 91 10.98 11.99 3.25
C PRO A 91 11.15 12.83 4.53
N ASN A 92 10.36 12.54 5.57
CA ASN A 92 10.35 13.31 6.82
C ASN A 92 11.21 12.64 7.91
N TRP A 93 12.53 12.55 7.68
CA TRP A 93 13.45 11.86 8.60
C TRP A 93 13.39 12.39 10.04
N GLN A 94 13.23 13.70 10.23
CA GLN A 94 13.18 14.31 11.57
C GLN A 94 11.86 14.04 12.32
N ASP A 95 10.80 13.59 11.62
CA ASP A 95 9.57 13.24 12.29
C ASP A 95 9.75 11.92 13.06
N ALA A 96 9.39 11.96 14.34
CA ALA A 96 9.49 10.82 15.24
C ALA A 96 8.25 9.90 15.18
N SER A 97 7.18 10.27 14.48
CA SER A 97 5.98 9.42 14.34
C SER A 97 6.35 8.10 13.64
N VAL A 98 5.56 7.06 13.87
CA VAL A 98 5.75 5.75 13.25
C VAL A 98 4.59 5.55 12.27
N ASP A 99 4.75 6.04 11.04
CA ASP A 99 3.76 5.89 9.98
C ASP A 99 4.33 6.14 8.57
N ALA A 100 3.53 5.79 7.57
CA ALA A 100 3.68 6.24 6.18
C ALA A 100 2.28 6.41 5.59
N HIS A 101 2.09 7.26 4.58
CA HIS A 101 0.80 7.33 3.91
C HIS A 101 0.94 7.84 2.48
N ALA A 102 -0.07 7.52 1.68
CA ALA A 102 -0.26 7.96 0.32
C ALA A 102 -1.52 8.82 0.23
N ASP A 103 -1.45 9.88 -0.55
CA ASP A 103 -2.64 10.66 -0.90
C ASP A 103 -2.63 11.17 -2.35
N ARG A 104 -3.77 11.67 -2.81
CA ARG A 104 -3.88 12.39 -4.08
C ARG A 104 -4.47 13.77 -3.88
N ASN A 105 -3.77 14.80 -4.35
CA ASN A 105 -4.28 16.16 -4.45
C ASN A 105 -3.75 16.85 -5.72
N ASP A 106 -4.60 17.60 -6.42
CA ASP A 106 -4.20 18.45 -7.56
C ASP A 106 -3.29 17.78 -8.62
N GLY A 107 -3.53 16.49 -8.91
CA GLY A 107 -2.71 15.71 -9.85
C GLY A 107 -1.41 15.15 -9.25
N ASN A 108 -1.01 15.59 -8.05
CA ASN A 108 0.06 14.98 -7.27
C ASN A 108 -0.42 13.69 -6.62
N TRP A 109 0.43 12.67 -6.69
CA TRP A 109 0.29 11.40 -6.00
C TRP A 109 1.39 11.38 -4.95
N ASN A 110 1.04 11.81 -3.75
CA ASN A 110 1.97 12.03 -2.65
C ASN A 110 2.25 10.73 -1.93
N LEU A 111 3.51 10.50 -1.57
CA LEU A 111 3.94 9.43 -0.65
C LEU A 111 4.73 10.07 0.48
N THR A 112 4.25 9.92 1.71
CA THR A 112 4.85 10.49 2.91
C THR A 112 5.42 9.38 3.79
N PHE A 113 6.66 9.58 4.25
CA PHE A 113 7.36 8.61 5.08
C PHE A 113 7.97 9.32 6.29
N THR A 114 7.74 8.80 7.49
CA THR A 114 8.26 9.43 8.71
C THR A 114 9.50 8.68 9.21
N GLY A 115 10.45 9.41 9.79
CA GLY A 115 11.70 8.80 10.22
C GLY A 115 11.56 7.86 11.42
N GLY A 116 10.53 8.04 12.26
CA GLY A 116 10.28 7.14 13.38
C GLY A 116 9.96 5.73 12.92
N LEU A 117 9.20 5.59 11.82
CA LEU A 117 8.98 4.30 11.14
C LEU A 117 10.30 3.65 10.72
N ALA A 118 11.17 4.41 10.06
CA ALA A 118 12.45 3.92 9.57
C ALA A 118 13.41 3.46 10.69
N ARG A 119 13.32 4.10 11.86
CA ARG A 119 14.19 3.82 13.01
C ARG A 119 13.69 2.69 13.90
N HIS A 120 12.51 2.14 13.66
CA HIS A 120 12.01 1.01 14.45
C HIS A 120 12.97 -0.18 14.41
N LYS A 121 13.18 -0.86 15.54
CA LYS A 121 14.15 -1.96 15.71
C LYS A 121 14.01 -3.08 14.67
N ASP A 122 12.78 -3.39 14.27
CA ASP A 122 12.46 -4.45 13.31
C ASP A 122 12.55 -3.98 11.84
N MET A 123 12.76 -2.68 11.62
CA MET A 123 12.83 -2.12 10.27
C MET A 123 14.17 -2.46 9.61
N THR A 124 14.09 -3.02 8.42
CA THR A 124 15.23 -3.33 7.56
C THR A 124 15.16 -2.53 6.26
N ILE A 125 16.24 -2.46 5.48
CA ILE A 125 16.25 -1.75 4.19
C ILE A 125 15.17 -2.33 3.25
N ASP A 126 15.08 -3.66 3.14
CA ASP A 126 14.09 -4.31 2.28
C ASP A 126 12.68 -4.23 2.87
N GLY A 127 12.53 -4.23 4.20
CA GLY A 127 11.26 -3.97 4.88
C GLY A 127 10.74 -2.56 4.58
N PHE A 128 11.61 -1.56 4.66
CA PHE A 128 11.26 -0.18 4.32
C PHE A 128 10.97 -0.01 2.82
N LEU A 129 11.68 -0.72 1.94
CA LEU A 129 11.32 -0.80 0.52
C LEU A 129 9.89 -1.30 0.33
N LEU A 130 9.44 -2.30 1.08
CA LEU A 130 8.05 -2.74 1.02
C LEU A 130 7.06 -1.69 1.50
N VAL A 131 7.38 -0.87 2.50
CA VAL A 131 6.54 0.27 2.91
C VAL A 131 6.43 1.30 1.77
N VAL A 132 7.55 1.74 1.19
CA VAL A 132 7.52 2.68 0.06
C VAL A 132 6.74 2.12 -1.13
N CYS A 133 6.93 0.84 -1.41
CA CYS A 133 6.20 0.14 -2.46
C CYS A 133 4.72 -0.07 -2.14
N HIS A 134 4.33 -0.19 -0.87
CA HIS A 134 2.94 -0.29 -0.43
C HIS A 134 2.21 1.03 -0.66
N GLU A 135 2.80 2.16 -0.24
CA GLU A 135 2.19 3.48 -0.47
C GLU A 135 2.01 3.75 -1.97
N LEU A 136 3.01 3.40 -2.77
CA LEU A 136 2.88 3.45 -4.23
C LEU A 136 1.84 2.43 -4.76
N GLY A 137 1.71 1.28 -4.09
CA GLY A 137 0.72 0.24 -4.37
C GLY A 137 -0.71 0.74 -4.22
N HIS A 138 -1.02 1.62 -3.26
CA HIS A 138 -2.32 2.28 -3.25
C HIS A 138 -2.57 3.05 -4.54
N GLN A 139 -1.57 3.77 -5.04
CA GLN A 139 -1.70 4.61 -6.21
C GLN A 139 -1.90 3.79 -7.51
N ILE A 140 -1.12 2.73 -7.70
CA ILE A 140 -1.03 2.01 -8.99
C ILE A 140 -1.20 0.49 -8.91
N GLY A 141 -1.58 -0.04 -7.75
CA GLY A 141 -1.65 -1.47 -7.47
C GLY A 141 -2.77 -2.22 -8.18
N GLY A 142 -3.78 -1.50 -8.68
CA GLY A 142 -4.94 -2.07 -9.37
C GLY A 142 -5.98 -2.61 -8.41
N ALA A 143 -6.77 -3.60 -8.87
CA ALA A 143 -7.85 -4.19 -8.12
C ALA A 143 -7.39 -5.31 -7.15
N PRO A 144 -8.04 -5.47 -5.97
CA PRO A 144 -9.20 -4.72 -5.46
C PRO A 144 -8.85 -3.31 -4.96
N ARG A 145 -9.86 -2.44 -4.97
CA ARG A 145 -9.77 -1.02 -4.57
C ARG A 145 -10.74 -0.69 -3.46
N PHE A 146 -10.45 0.35 -2.71
CA PHE A 146 -11.40 0.90 -1.75
C PHE A 146 -12.69 1.34 -2.48
N PRO A 147 -13.89 1.17 -1.90
CA PRO A 147 -15.14 1.55 -2.54
C PRO A 147 -15.21 3.05 -2.85
N GLY A 148 -15.43 3.39 -4.11
CA GLY A 148 -15.53 4.79 -4.54
C GLY A 148 -14.20 5.52 -4.69
N ASP A 149 -13.08 4.82 -4.48
CA ASP A 149 -11.73 5.38 -4.53
C ASP A 149 -10.88 4.63 -5.59
N PRO A 150 -10.09 5.33 -6.43
CA PRO A 150 -9.17 4.67 -7.35
C PRO A 150 -7.99 3.94 -6.68
N MET A 151 -7.79 4.08 -5.36
CA MET A 151 -6.68 3.50 -4.61
C MET A 151 -6.91 2.01 -4.30
N ALA A 152 -5.85 1.21 -4.45
CA ALA A 152 -5.86 -0.21 -4.09
C ALA A 152 -6.08 -0.38 -2.57
N THR A 153 -6.71 -1.47 -2.15
CA THR A 153 -6.90 -1.75 -0.72
C THR A 153 -5.59 -2.11 -0.02
N GLU A 154 -5.54 -2.04 1.31
CA GLU A 154 -4.38 -2.45 2.14
C GLU A 154 -3.71 -3.75 1.69
N GLY A 155 -4.48 -4.85 1.64
CA GLY A 155 -3.95 -6.15 1.22
C GLY A 155 -3.50 -6.18 -0.24
N GLN A 156 -4.14 -5.40 -1.12
CA GLN A 156 -3.73 -5.31 -2.53
C GLN A 156 -2.45 -4.48 -2.70
N ALA A 157 -2.30 -3.40 -1.93
CA ALA A 157 -1.10 -2.59 -1.87
C ALA A 157 0.10 -3.45 -1.40
N ASP A 158 -0.08 -4.27 -0.36
CA ASP A 158 0.92 -5.26 0.08
C ASP A 158 1.30 -6.25 -1.01
N TYR A 159 0.29 -6.85 -1.63
CA TYR A 159 0.50 -7.86 -2.66
C TYR A 159 1.25 -7.26 -3.86
N TRP A 160 0.85 -6.08 -4.32
CA TRP A 160 1.52 -5.38 -5.41
C TRP A 160 2.94 -4.92 -5.05
N ALA A 161 3.15 -4.47 -3.81
CA ALA A 161 4.45 -4.03 -3.32
C ALA A 161 5.50 -5.13 -3.48
N ALA A 162 5.18 -6.35 -3.03
CA ALA A 162 6.05 -7.51 -3.14
C ALA A 162 6.12 -8.10 -4.56
N LEU A 163 5.00 -8.14 -5.29
CA LEU A 163 4.95 -8.75 -6.63
C LEU A 163 5.63 -7.87 -7.70
N LYS A 164 5.49 -6.55 -7.62
CA LYS A 164 5.87 -5.62 -8.70
C LYS A 164 7.00 -4.69 -8.29
N CYS A 165 6.76 -3.84 -7.30
CA CYS A 165 7.65 -2.74 -6.97
C CYS A 165 8.98 -3.19 -6.38
N ALA A 166 8.95 -3.99 -5.32
CA ALA A 166 10.17 -4.50 -4.71
C ALA A 166 11.00 -5.28 -5.72
N ARG A 167 10.39 -6.15 -6.52
CA ARG A 167 11.13 -6.92 -7.55
C ARG A 167 11.83 -6.03 -8.56
N ARG A 168 11.13 -5.01 -9.07
CA ARG A 168 11.70 -4.08 -10.07
C ARG A 168 12.86 -3.27 -9.51
N VAL A 169 12.79 -2.89 -8.24
CA VAL A 169 13.87 -2.16 -7.54
C VAL A 169 15.04 -3.11 -7.28
N LEU A 170 14.76 -4.30 -6.74
CA LEU A 170 15.75 -5.31 -6.37
C LEU A 170 16.44 -5.96 -7.57
N GLU A 171 15.83 -5.98 -8.76
CA GLU A 171 16.46 -6.47 -9.99
C GLU A 171 17.81 -5.81 -10.27
N ARG A 172 17.98 -4.56 -9.83
CA ARG A 172 19.20 -3.74 -10.01
C ARG A 172 20.17 -3.81 -8.82
N GLN A 173 19.94 -4.69 -7.87
CA GLN A 173 20.70 -4.82 -6.62
C GLN A 173 21.56 -6.10 -6.61
N PRO A 174 22.62 -6.17 -5.78
CA PRO A 174 23.47 -7.35 -5.66
C PRO A 174 22.79 -8.49 -4.84
N ASN A 175 21.66 -9.01 -5.31
CA ASN A 175 20.77 -9.89 -4.52
C ASN A 175 21.45 -11.15 -3.96
N LEU A 176 22.35 -11.78 -4.73
CA LEU A 176 23.06 -12.98 -4.26
C LEU A 176 24.03 -12.69 -3.12
N ARG A 177 24.55 -11.47 -3.02
CA ARG A 177 25.38 -11.04 -1.90
C ARG A 177 24.50 -10.79 -0.67
N GLU A 178 23.43 -10.01 -0.83
CA GLU A 178 22.53 -9.68 0.28
C GLU A 178 21.86 -10.92 0.86
N LEU A 179 21.48 -11.89 0.02
CA LEU A 179 20.89 -13.14 0.46
C LEU A 179 21.78 -13.91 1.45
N ARG A 180 23.11 -13.84 1.33
CA ARG A 180 24.03 -14.54 2.25
C ARG A 180 24.01 -13.99 3.67
N ALA A 181 23.56 -12.75 3.84
CA ALA A 181 23.41 -12.13 5.15
C ALA A 181 22.04 -12.43 5.78
N LEU A 182 21.11 -13.05 5.04
CA LEU A 182 19.78 -13.40 5.55
C LEU A 182 19.80 -14.82 6.12
N ASP A 183 19.27 -14.96 7.33
CA ASP A 183 18.93 -16.25 7.92
C ASP A 183 17.55 -16.71 7.44
N ALA A 184 17.43 -16.99 6.14
CA ALA A 184 16.18 -17.35 5.52
C ALA A 184 15.86 -18.85 5.76
N PRO A 185 14.64 -19.19 6.23
CA PRO A 185 14.26 -20.59 6.43
C PRO A 185 14.33 -21.42 5.14
N ASP A 186 14.71 -22.69 5.26
CA ASP A 186 14.79 -23.63 4.12
C ASP A 186 13.49 -23.71 3.31
N SER A 187 12.34 -23.58 3.97
CA SER A 187 11.03 -23.55 3.31
C SER A 187 10.91 -22.37 2.34
N VAL A 188 11.37 -21.17 2.72
CA VAL A 188 11.39 -19.98 1.88
C VAL A 188 12.36 -20.16 0.72
N LEU A 189 13.58 -20.64 1.00
CA LEU A 189 14.60 -20.92 -0.01
C LEU A 189 14.08 -21.90 -1.08
N LYS A 190 13.46 -23.00 -0.64
CA LYS A 190 12.90 -24.03 -1.51
C LYS A 190 11.74 -23.50 -2.36
N ASN A 191 10.80 -22.78 -1.75
CA ASN A 191 9.64 -22.23 -2.47
C ASN A 191 10.08 -21.22 -3.53
N CYS A 192 11.00 -20.32 -3.20
CA CYS A 192 11.51 -19.33 -4.17
C CYS A 192 12.28 -19.98 -5.33
N ARG A 193 13.08 -21.02 -5.06
CA ARG A 193 13.75 -21.77 -6.13
C ARG A 193 12.80 -22.59 -7.00
N ALA A 194 11.67 -23.03 -6.45
CA ALA A 194 10.65 -23.72 -7.23
C ALA A 194 9.90 -22.77 -8.18
N SER A 195 9.74 -21.49 -7.79
CA SER A 195 9.06 -20.48 -8.60
C SER A 195 9.92 -19.86 -9.71
N PHE A 196 11.25 -19.77 -9.52
CA PHE A 196 12.12 -19.02 -10.41
C PHE A 196 13.36 -19.81 -10.83
N GLN A 197 13.62 -19.83 -12.14
CA GLN A 197 14.81 -20.47 -12.70
C GLN A 197 16.08 -19.64 -12.49
N SER A 198 15.96 -18.32 -12.58
CA SER A 198 17.10 -17.42 -12.35
C SER A 198 17.47 -17.39 -10.87
N SER A 199 18.75 -17.60 -10.57
CA SER A 199 19.26 -17.47 -9.20
C SER A 199 19.05 -16.06 -8.63
N ASN A 200 19.08 -15.03 -9.50
CA ASN A 200 18.83 -13.66 -9.08
C ASN A 200 17.35 -13.44 -8.73
N GLU A 201 16.42 -13.97 -9.54
CA GLU A 201 14.98 -13.87 -9.24
C GLU A 201 14.59 -14.67 -7.99
N ALA A 202 15.16 -15.87 -7.82
CA ALA A 202 14.99 -16.65 -6.59
C ALA A 202 15.53 -15.88 -5.37
N ALA A 203 16.67 -15.19 -5.49
CA ALA A 203 17.21 -14.36 -4.41
C ALA A 203 16.31 -13.15 -4.11
N ILE A 204 15.76 -12.50 -5.13
CA ILE A 204 14.76 -11.42 -4.96
C ILE A 204 13.53 -11.95 -4.21
N CYS A 205 13.00 -13.11 -4.61
CA CYS A 205 11.88 -13.75 -3.92
C CYS A 205 12.17 -13.98 -2.43
N VAL A 206 13.36 -14.49 -2.08
CA VAL A 206 13.74 -14.73 -0.68
C VAL A 206 13.85 -13.40 0.08
N ARG A 207 14.54 -12.40 -0.50
CA ARG A 207 14.67 -11.06 0.10
C ARG A 207 13.30 -10.43 0.37
N THR A 208 12.39 -10.48 -0.60
CA THR A 208 11.04 -9.95 -0.46
C THR A 208 10.23 -10.71 0.60
N SER A 209 10.35 -12.03 0.69
CA SER A 209 9.72 -12.81 1.75
C SER A 209 10.25 -12.41 3.13
N MET A 210 11.56 -12.32 3.30
CA MET A 210 12.19 -11.93 4.57
C MET A 210 11.88 -10.48 4.96
N ALA A 211 11.76 -9.58 3.98
CA ALA A 211 11.26 -8.22 4.19
C ALA A 211 9.83 -8.22 4.73
N GLY A 212 8.96 -9.08 4.17
CA GLY A 212 7.61 -9.29 4.68
C GLY A 212 7.59 -9.81 6.12
N LEU A 213 8.55 -10.67 6.51
CA LEU A 213 8.69 -11.15 7.89
C LEU A 213 9.09 -10.02 8.85
N ALA A 214 10.10 -9.23 8.48
CA ALA A 214 10.51 -8.06 9.25
C ALA A 214 9.36 -7.05 9.42
N LEU A 215 8.61 -6.81 8.35
CA LEU A 215 7.48 -5.89 8.35
C LEU A 215 6.29 -6.42 9.14
N GLY A 216 6.02 -7.73 9.08
CA GLY A 216 5.04 -8.38 9.94
C GLY A 216 5.41 -8.28 11.43
N ALA A 217 6.68 -8.51 11.78
CA ALA A 217 7.17 -8.34 13.15
C ALA A 217 7.02 -6.89 13.64
N PHE A 218 7.41 -5.92 12.80
CA PHE A 218 7.19 -4.50 13.05
C PHE A 218 5.71 -4.18 13.31
N LEU A 219 4.80 -4.63 12.44
CA LEU A 219 3.37 -4.36 12.57
C LEU A 219 2.76 -5.01 13.81
N ALA A 220 3.25 -6.19 14.20
CA ALA A 220 2.83 -6.85 15.44
C ALA A 220 3.30 -6.04 16.67
N ASP A 221 4.56 -5.63 16.70
CA ASP A 221 5.13 -4.81 17.78
C ASP A 221 4.40 -3.46 17.89
N ALA A 222 4.25 -2.76 16.76
CA ALA A 222 3.62 -1.46 16.70
C ALA A 222 2.12 -1.47 17.04
N GLY A 223 1.42 -2.55 16.67
CA GLY A 223 0.02 -2.78 17.01
C GLY A 223 -0.22 -3.40 18.38
N GLY A 224 0.85 -3.76 19.13
CA GLY A 224 0.74 -4.47 20.40
C GLY A 224 0.16 -5.90 20.28
N ASP A 225 0.28 -6.54 19.11
CA ASP A 225 -0.11 -7.94 18.93
C ASP A 225 0.98 -8.85 19.57
N PRO A 226 0.64 -9.66 20.59
CA PRO A 226 1.61 -10.54 21.23
C PRO A 226 2.08 -11.69 20.33
N ARG A 227 1.46 -11.89 19.16
CA ARG A 227 1.81 -12.96 18.22
C ARG A 227 2.78 -12.44 17.18
N VAL A 228 4.02 -12.88 17.27
CA VAL A 228 5.05 -12.60 16.27
C VAL A 228 4.75 -13.40 14.99
N PRO A 229 4.62 -12.77 13.82
CA PRO A 229 4.40 -13.48 12.57
C PRO A 229 5.53 -14.47 12.24
N SER A 230 5.17 -15.59 11.61
CA SER A 230 6.12 -16.61 11.17
C SER A 230 5.64 -17.30 9.90
N PHE A 231 6.59 -17.72 9.06
CA PHE A 231 6.30 -18.55 7.88
C PHE A 231 5.69 -19.91 8.24
N ASN A 232 5.89 -20.37 9.48
CA ASN A 232 5.38 -21.67 9.94
C ASN A 232 3.95 -21.60 10.48
N THR A 233 3.39 -20.39 10.65
CA THR A 233 2.06 -20.16 11.24
C THR A 233 1.17 -19.32 10.32
N PRO A 234 0.94 -19.74 9.06
CA PRO A 234 0.10 -18.98 8.15
C PRO A 234 -1.31 -18.78 8.71
N ASP A 235 -1.87 -17.60 8.48
CA ASP A 235 -3.23 -17.24 8.86
C ASP A 235 -4.23 -18.09 8.07
N ARG A 236 -4.99 -18.92 8.80
CA ARG A 236 -5.99 -19.84 8.24
C ARG A 236 -7.39 -19.24 8.13
N SER A 237 -7.56 -17.98 8.52
CA SER A 237 -8.85 -17.31 8.39
C SER A 237 -9.25 -17.19 6.93
N VAL A 238 -10.56 -17.28 6.69
CA VAL A 238 -11.14 -17.19 5.35
C VAL A 238 -12.23 -16.13 5.40
N VAL A 239 -12.00 -15.02 4.71
CA VAL A 239 -13.01 -13.98 4.59
C VAL A 239 -14.08 -14.37 3.57
N ARG A 240 -15.32 -13.97 3.87
CA ARG A 240 -16.48 -14.17 2.99
C ARG A 240 -16.59 -13.09 1.92
N ARG A 241 -16.00 -11.92 2.19
CA ARG A 241 -15.88 -10.76 1.31
C ARG A 241 -14.47 -10.22 1.42
N THR A 242 -13.93 -9.69 0.32
CA THR A 242 -12.62 -9.05 0.34
C THR A 242 -12.67 -7.87 1.30
N VAL A 243 -11.63 -7.72 2.11
CA VAL A 243 -11.48 -6.59 3.02
C VAL A 243 -11.16 -5.36 2.18
N THR A 244 -12.21 -4.58 1.88
CA THR A 244 -12.13 -3.31 1.13
C THR A 244 -12.54 -2.11 1.97
N THR A 245 -13.05 -2.36 3.18
CA THR A 245 -13.51 -1.41 4.18
C THR A 245 -13.39 -2.10 5.53
N ASP A 246 -13.55 -1.33 6.59
CA ASP A 246 -13.65 -1.78 7.97
C ASP A 246 -14.34 -3.16 8.09
N ALA A 247 -13.60 -4.17 8.56
CA ALA A 247 -14.10 -5.53 8.73
C ALA A 247 -15.01 -5.69 9.96
N GLY A 248 -15.88 -4.70 10.21
CA GLY A 248 -16.78 -4.65 11.37
C GLY A 248 -16.14 -4.22 12.70
N ASN A 249 -14.84 -3.90 12.69
CA ASN A 249 -14.06 -3.40 13.84
C ASN A 249 -13.50 -1.99 13.65
N GLY A 250 -13.79 -1.33 12.52
CA GLY A 250 -13.28 0.02 12.21
C GLY A 250 -11.86 0.06 11.65
N ASP A 251 -11.26 -1.08 11.29
CA ASP A 251 -9.88 -1.16 10.81
C ASP A 251 -9.80 -1.98 9.50
N PRO A 252 -9.42 -1.37 8.36
CA PRO A 252 -9.25 -2.09 7.09
C PRO A 252 -7.91 -2.83 6.97
N HIS A 253 -6.98 -2.68 7.92
CA HIS A 253 -5.67 -3.31 7.86
C HIS A 253 -5.76 -4.82 8.16
N PRO A 254 -5.23 -5.68 7.26
CA PRO A 254 -5.07 -7.08 7.58
C PRO A 254 -4.12 -7.25 8.79
N ARG A 255 -4.37 -8.28 9.60
CA ARG A 255 -3.51 -8.59 10.76
C ARG A 255 -2.06 -8.85 10.33
N PRO A 256 -1.06 -8.63 11.21
CA PRO A 256 0.36 -8.77 10.88
C PRO A 256 0.74 -10.11 10.20
N GLN A 257 0.22 -11.24 10.70
CA GLN A 257 0.45 -12.56 10.06
C GLN A 257 -0.14 -12.63 8.64
N CYS A 258 -1.35 -12.10 8.44
CA CYS A 258 -1.99 -12.08 7.13
C CYS A 258 -1.24 -11.17 6.13
N ARG A 259 -0.60 -10.08 6.61
CA ARG A 259 0.29 -9.23 5.80
C ARG A 259 1.58 -9.98 5.42
N LEU A 260 2.21 -10.69 6.36
CA LEU A 260 3.34 -11.60 6.06
C LEU A 260 2.96 -12.61 4.97
N ASP A 261 1.83 -13.32 5.14
CA ASP A 261 1.37 -14.32 4.17
C ASP A 261 1.12 -13.68 2.79
N THR A 262 0.67 -12.42 2.77
CA THR A 262 0.45 -11.66 1.53
C THR A 262 1.77 -11.39 0.81
N TYR A 263 2.78 -10.88 1.50
CA TYR A 263 4.11 -10.64 0.92
C TYR A 263 4.80 -11.93 0.47
N ALA A 264 4.70 -13.00 1.28
CA ALA A 264 5.30 -14.29 0.98
C ALA A 264 4.63 -14.98 -0.23
N ASN A 265 3.31 -14.90 -0.34
CA ASN A 265 2.61 -15.41 -1.52
C ASN A 265 2.89 -14.53 -2.75
N ALA A 266 2.89 -13.21 -2.59
CA ALA A 266 3.24 -12.30 -3.66
C ALA A 266 4.66 -12.56 -4.19
N SER A 267 5.64 -12.87 -3.35
CA SER A 267 7.04 -13.05 -3.75
C SER A 267 7.27 -14.30 -4.61
N VAL A 268 6.46 -15.36 -4.45
CA VAL A 268 6.58 -16.62 -5.20
C VAL A 268 5.78 -16.64 -6.52
N CYS A 269 4.96 -15.63 -6.78
CA CYS A 269 4.16 -15.56 -8.01
C CYS A 269 5.05 -15.26 -9.25
N PRO A 270 5.10 -16.10 -10.29
CA PRO A 270 6.04 -15.92 -11.40
C PRO A 270 5.67 -14.79 -12.39
N VAL A 271 4.55 -14.10 -12.21
CA VAL A 271 4.15 -13.01 -13.11
C VAL A 271 5.18 -11.87 -13.06
N PRO A 272 5.72 -11.42 -14.20
CA PRO A 272 6.80 -10.44 -14.23
C PRO A 272 6.34 -9.07 -13.77
N PHE A 273 7.27 -8.26 -13.21
CA PHE A 273 6.96 -6.90 -12.77
C PHE A 273 6.60 -5.95 -13.94
N SER A 274 6.98 -6.31 -15.17
CA SER A 274 6.69 -5.55 -16.40
C SER A 274 5.24 -5.69 -16.86
N GLN A 275 4.52 -6.69 -16.38
CA GLN A 275 3.09 -6.83 -16.64
C GLN A 275 2.30 -6.04 -15.59
N ASP A 276 1.67 -4.95 -16.02
CA ASP A 276 0.80 -4.12 -15.19
C ASP A 276 -0.40 -4.90 -14.66
N THR A 277 -0.86 -4.52 -13.47
CA THR A 277 -2.13 -4.98 -12.91
C THR A 277 -3.30 -4.22 -13.51
N SER A 278 -4.48 -4.84 -13.52
CA SER A 278 -5.69 -4.18 -14.01
C SER A 278 -6.42 -3.44 -12.89
N PRO A 279 -6.97 -2.24 -13.18
CA PRO A 279 -7.84 -1.52 -12.25
C PRO A 279 -9.24 -2.13 -12.11
N GLN A 280 -9.64 -3.07 -12.98
CA GLN A 280 -10.98 -3.67 -12.99
C GLN A 280 -10.97 -5.19 -12.82
N ASP A 281 -9.90 -5.86 -13.22
CA ASP A 281 -9.80 -7.31 -13.16
C ASP A 281 -8.65 -7.69 -12.21
N PRO A 282 -8.98 -8.20 -11.01
CA PRO A 282 -7.97 -8.50 -10.01
C PRO A 282 -7.01 -9.62 -10.45
N THR A 283 -7.33 -10.38 -11.51
CA THR A 283 -6.52 -11.50 -11.99
C THR A 283 -5.46 -11.09 -13.01
N ILE A 284 -5.53 -9.89 -13.59
CA ILE A 284 -4.57 -9.45 -14.61
C ILE A 284 -3.29 -8.97 -13.94
N GLY A 285 -2.15 -9.47 -14.43
CA GLY A 285 -0.85 -9.13 -13.88
C GLY A 285 -0.59 -9.71 -12.49
N THR A 286 -1.37 -10.70 -12.05
CA THR A 286 -1.28 -11.33 -10.72
C THR A 286 -1.43 -12.84 -10.83
N CYS A 287 -1.03 -13.56 -9.77
CA CYS A 287 -1.42 -14.95 -9.58
C CYS A 287 -2.76 -14.99 -8.83
N SER A 288 -3.63 -15.91 -9.20
CA SER A 288 -5.01 -15.95 -8.74
C SER A 288 -5.56 -17.37 -8.66
N GLN A 289 -6.32 -17.64 -7.60
CA GLN A 289 -7.03 -18.91 -7.46
C GLN A 289 -8.09 -19.04 -8.56
N GLU A 290 -8.65 -17.92 -9.01
CA GLU A 290 -9.61 -17.81 -10.10
C GLU A 290 -9.08 -18.33 -11.45
N LYS A 291 -7.76 -18.29 -11.65
CA LYS A 291 -7.09 -18.84 -12.85
C LYS A 291 -6.51 -20.24 -12.63
N ASN A 292 -6.74 -20.83 -11.45
CA ASN A 292 -6.09 -22.07 -11.01
C ASN A 292 -4.56 -21.98 -11.04
N ASP A 293 -4.01 -20.80 -10.75
CA ASP A 293 -2.56 -20.67 -10.58
C ASP A 293 -2.11 -21.55 -9.39
N PRO A 294 -0.99 -22.28 -9.52
CA PRO A 294 -0.62 -23.27 -8.52
C PRO A 294 -0.19 -22.65 -7.19
N ILE A 295 0.37 -21.44 -7.21
CA ILE A 295 0.95 -20.74 -6.06
C ILE A 295 0.89 -19.21 -6.23
N GLY A 296 1.16 -18.52 -5.13
CA GLY A 296 1.40 -17.09 -5.11
C GLY A 296 0.15 -16.21 -5.21
N PHE A 297 -1.02 -16.80 -4.98
CA PHE A 297 -2.29 -16.09 -4.90
C PHE A 297 -2.41 -15.28 -3.60
N ARG A 298 -3.20 -14.21 -3.64
CA ARG A 298 -3.55 -13.42 -2.45
C ARG A 298 -4.20 -14.31 -1.38
N PRO A 299 -3.79 -14.22 -0.11
CA PRO A 299 -4.28 -15.11 0.94
C PRO A 299 -5.74 -14.84 1.30
N ARG A 300 -6.43 -15.91 1.71
CA ARG A 300 -7.85 -15.91 2.05
C ARG A 300 -8.19 -15.15 3.34
N CYS A 301 -7.20 -14.77 4.13
CA CYS A 301 -7.37 -13.99 5.35
C CYS A 301 -7.80 -12.53 5.10
N TRP A 302 -7.68 -12.03 3.85
CA TRP A 302 -8.23 -10.73 3.45
C TRP A 302 -8.87 -10.71 2.05
N TYR A 303 -8.49 -11.62 1.15
CA TYR A 303 -9.00 -11.67 -0.22
C TYR A 303 -10.04 -12.77 -0.41
N ALA A 304 -11.19 -12.41 -0.99
CA ALA A 304 -12.24 -13.36 -1.37
C ALA A 304 -12.32 -13.51 -2.91
N PRO A 305 -11.71 -14.55 -3.49
CA PRO A 305 -11.86 -14.90 -4.90
C PRO A 305 -13.31 -14.89 -5.38
N GLY A 306 -13.54 -14.24 -6.52
CA GLY A 306 -14.86 -14.10 -7.12
C GLY A 306 -15.80 -13.10 -6.42
N ASP A 307 -15.35 -12.39 -5.38
CA ASP A 307 -16.14 -11.31 -4.80
C ASP A 307 -16.36 -10.18 -5.83
N PRO A 308 -17.61 -9.80 -6.12
CA PRO A 308 -17.90 -8.68 -7.02
C PRO A 308 -17.20 -7.37 -6.66
N ALA A 309 -16.89 -7.15 -5.37
CA ALA A 309 -16.15 -5.97 -4.92
C ALA A 309 -14.72 -5.90 -5.50
N ASN A 310 -14.14 -7.04 -5.90
CA ASN A 310 -12.84 -7.08 -6.53
C ASN A 310 -12.85 -6.53 -7.96
N SER A 311 -14.01 -6.54 -8.62
CA SER A 311 -14.17 -6.09 -9.99
C SER A 311 -15.05 -4.86 -10.04
N GLN A 312 -14.48 -3.69 -9.77
CA GLN A 312 -15.21 -2.45 -10.01
C GLN A 312 -15.23 -2.17 -11.52
N ARG A 313 -16.29 -2.61 -12.22
CA ARG A 313 -16.64 -2.00 -13.51
C ARG A 313 -16.97 -0.55 -13.21
N THR A 314 -16.18 0.36 -13.76
CA THR A 314 -16.42 1.80 -13.66
C THR A 314 -17.88 2.05 -14.05
N LEU A 315 -18.71 2.47 -13.10
CA LEU A 315 -19.96 3.19 -13.39
C LEU A 315 -19.58 4.60 -13.88
N MET A 316 -18.74 4.70 -14.92
CA MET A 316 -18.61 5.92 -15.69
C MET A 316 -19.76 5.93 -16.67
N GLY A 317 -20.76 6.74 -16.34
CA GLY A 317 -22.05 6.78 -17.00
C GLY A 317 -21.94 6.91 -18.51
N ALA A 318 -22.67 6.03 -19.19
CA ALA A 318 -23.28 6.33 -20.47
C ALA A 318 -24.27 7.50 -20.26
N ARG A 319 -23.77 8.75 -20.25
CA ARG A 319 -24.59 9.90 -20.63
C ARG A 319 -24.70 9.84 -22.15
N GLY A 320 -25.67 9.09 -22.64
CA GLY A 320 -26.15 9.22 -24.01
C GLY A 320 -26.61 10.67 -24.26
N PRO A 321 -26.57 11.15 -25.51
CA PRO A 321 -26.95 12.52 -25.81
C PRO A 321 -28.42 12.74 -25.42
N VAL A 322 -28.65 13.71 -24.54
CA VAL A 322 -29.98 14.22 -24.21
C VAL A 322 -30.57 14.75 -25.52
N ARG A 323 -31.53 14.01 -26.08
CA ARG A 323 -32.40 14.52 -27.16
C ARG A 323 -33.19 15.69 -26.58
N SER A 324 -32.81 16.90 -26.97
CA SER A 324 -33.64 18.09 -26.84
C SER A 324 -34.97 17.84 -27.54
N ARG A 325 -36.04 17.66 -26.77
CA ARG A 325 -37.41 17.77 -27.28
C ARG A 325 -37.69 19.24 -27.50
N VAL A 326 -37.71 19.63 -28.77
CA VAL A 326 -38.42 20.83 -29.23
C VAL A 326 -39.89 20.60 -28.94
N VAL A 327 -40.47 21.40 -28.04
CA VAL A 327 -41.92 21.53 -27.92
C VAL A 327 -42.30 22.76 -28.74
N ALA A 328 -42.97 22.51 -29.85
CA ALA A 328 -43.72 23.53 -30.56
C ALA A 328 -45.05 23.72 -29.82
N HIS A 329 -45.33 24.95 -29.40
CA HIS A 329 -46.60 25.67 -29.51
C HIS A 329 -46.39 27.11 -29.04
#